data_AF-A0A9D5G657-F1
#
_entry.id   AF-A0A9D5G657-F1
#
_cell.length_a   1.000
_cell.length_b   1.000
_cell.length_c   1.000
_cell.angle_alpha   90.00
_cell.angle_beta   90.00
_cell.angle_gamma   90.00
#
_symmetry.space_group_name_H-M   'P 1'
#
loop_
_entity.id
_entity.type
_entity.pdbx_description
1 polymer ?
#
loop_
_entity_poly.entity_id
_entity_poly.type
_entity_poly.pdbx_seq_one_letter_code
_entity_poly.pdbx_strand_id
1 'polypeptide(L)'
;MFEQSDVACVLAALERSAEDNRSVTFVLEAVKDIQETIRAIDTKVGILLAALAIPIPFVDKAFSAIDQHGAALGPRTILGAIGFVTYILAALVAVRALTGIGNAAEHVVGDERPDDIFYAGGLFALGWIDAVLTRGNLRSRRSVESYVAGIPRSAAAVLHHLAHEVLSLAYIRDLKIHRQRIAFELTAAAVVLGALALVL
;
A
#
# COMPACT_ATOMS: atom_id res chain seq x y z
N MET A 1 -36.13 -19.30 -43.58
CA MET A 1 -36.42 -17.86 -43.50
C MET A 1 -36.34 -17.51 -42.03
N PHE A 2 -35.18 -17.02 -41.56
CA PHE A 2 -35.05 -16.58 -40.17
C PHE A 2 -35.95 -15.36 -39.96
N GLU A 3 -36.76 -15.38 -38.91
CA GLU A 3 -37.65 -14.28 -38.57
C GLU A 3 -36.82 -13.05 -38.23
N GLN A 4 -37.22 -11.86 -38.70
CA GLN A 4 -36.54 -10.60 -38.43
C GLN A 4 -36.33 -10.34 -36.92
N SER A 5 -37.18 -10.96 -36.08
CA SER A 5 -37.11 -10.98 -34.62
C SER A 5 -35.89 -11.73 -34.07
N ASP A 6 -35.48 -12.85 -34.68
CA ASP A 6 -34.34 -13.65 -34.21
C ASP A 6 -33.01 -12.91 -34.44
N VAL A 7 -32.89 -12.20 -35.56
CA VAL A 7 -31.70 -11.41 -35.90
C VAL A 7 -31.54 -10.24 -34.93
N ALA A 8 -32.62 -9.54 -34.59
CA ALA A 8 -32.58 -8.44 -33.63
C ALA A 8 -32.19 -8.93 -32.21
N CYS A 9 -32.67 -10.10 -31.79
CA CYS A 9 -32.30 -10.72 -30.52
C CYS A 9 -30.81 -11.05 -30.47
N VAL A 10 -30.26 -11.66 -31.52
CA VAL A 10 -28.83 -12.00 -31.61
C VAL A 10 -27.96 -10.76 -31.61
N LEU A 11 -28.32 -9.70 -32.35
CA LEU A 11 -27.58 -8.43 -32.35
C LEU A 11 -27.55 -7.79 -30.96
N ALA A 12 -28.70 -7.70 -30.27
CA ALA A 12 -28.76 -7.16 -28.92
C ALA A 12 -27.97 -7.99 -27.89
N ALA A 13 -27.79 -9.30 -28.12
CA ALA A 13 -26.94 -10.14 -27.29
C ALA A 13 -25.45 -9.91 -27.57
N LEU A 14 -25.08 -9.69 -28.83
CA LEU A 14 -23.70 -9.35 -29.23
C LEU A 14 -23.29 -7.97 -28.71
N GLU A 15 -24.18 -6.97 -28.79
CA GLU A 15 -23.94 -5.62 -28.25
C GLU A 15 -23.71 -5.67 -26.74
N ARG A 16 -24.56 -6.37 -25.99
CA ARG A 16 -24.38 -6.58 -24.54
C ARG A 16 -23.07 -7.26 -24.20
N SER A 17 -22.70 -8.32 -24.92
CA SER A 17 -21.41 -9.01 -24.74
C SER A 17 -20.21 -8.08 -25.02
N ALA A 18 -20.32 -7.20 -26.02
CA ALA A 18 -19.27 -6.23 -26.33
C ALA A 18 -19.14 -5.14 -25.26
N GLU A 19 -20.26 -4.65 -24.72
CA GLU A 19 -20.30 -3.68 -23.62
C GLU A 19 -19.72 -4.25 -22.32
N ASP A 20 -20.11 -5.48 -21.96
CA ASP A 20 -19.59 -6.20 -20.81
C ASP A 20 -18.06 -6.37 -20.90
N ASN A 21 -17.56 -6.78 -22.07
CA ASN A 21 -16.12 -6.94 -22.30
C ASN A 21 -15.36 -5.61 -22.19
N ARG A 22 -15.95 -4.51 -22.68
CA ARG A 22 -15.35 -3.17 -22.56
C ARG A 22 -15.25 -2.74 -21.10
N SER A 23 -16.30 -2.98 -20.32
CA SER A 23 -16.36 -2.64 -18.90
C SER A 23 -15.33 -3.43 -18.09
N VAL A 24 -15.24 -4.74 -18.30
CA VAL A 24 -14.23 -5.59 -17.66
C VAL A 24 -12.81 -5.12 -18.01
N THR A 25 -12.56 -4.83 -19.29
CA THR A 25 -11.25 -4.33 -19.75
C THR A 25 -10.90 -3.00 -19.08
N PHE A 26 -11.85 -2.07 -19.01
CA PHE A 26 -11.66 -0.77 -18.36
C PHE A 26 -11.26 -0.93 -16.88
N VAL A 27 -11.97 -1.78 -16.12
CA VAL A 27 -11.68 -1.98 -14.69
C VAL A 27 -10.35 -2.71 -14.48
N LEU A 28 -9.98 -3.65 -15.37
CA LEU A 28 -8.66 -4.29 -15.34
C LEU A 28 -7.53 -3.28 -15.56
N GLU A 29 -7.68 -2.36 -16.51
CA GLU A 29 -6.70 -1.29 -16.72
C GLU A 29 -6.63 -0.34 -15.50
N ALA A 30 -7.76 -0.04 -14.86
CA ALA A 30 -7.77 0.72 -13.61
C ALA A 30 -7.03 0.01 -12.47
N VAL A 31 -7.19 -1.31 -12.33
CA VAL A 31 -6.42 -2.12 -11.36
C VAL A 31 -4.92 -2.00 -11.63
N LYS A 32 -4.49 -2.13 -12.90
CA LYS A 32 -3.07 -2.03 -13.29
C LYS A 32 -2.51 -0.64 -12.96
N ASP A 33 -3.22 0.42 -13.31
CA ASP A 33 -2.81 1.81 -13.05
C ASP A 33 -2.61 2.08 -11.54
N ILE A 34 -3.54 1.60 -10.70
CA ILE A 34 -3.42 1.73 -9.25
C ILE A 34 -2.19 0.95 -8.73
N GLN A 35 -1.95 -0.27 -9.23
CA GLN A 35 -0.79 -1.07 -8.84
C GLN A 35 0.53 -0.42 -9.26
N GLU A 36 0.61 0.14 -10.47
CA GLU A 36 1.77 0.90 -10.95
C GLU A 36 2.02 2.13 -10.07
N THR A 37 0.96 2.84 -9.70
CA THR A 37 1.05 3.97 -8.76
C THR A 37 1.57 3.54 -7.39
N ILE A 38 1.08 2.42 -6.84
CA ILE A 38 1.57 1.86 -5.57
C ILE A 38 3.08 1.53 -5.67
N ARG A 39 3.52 0.89 -6.76
CA ARG A 39 4.95 0.57 -6.98
C ARG A 39 5.81 1.82 -7.07
N ALA A 40 5.32 2.87 -7.74
CA ALA A 40 6.01 4.14 -7.83
C ALA A 40 6.15 4.82 -6.46
N ILE A 41 5.11 4.76 -5.62
CA ILE A 41 5.17 5.23 -4.22
C ILE A 41 6.20 4.45 -3.42
N ASP A 42 6.18 3.12 -3.48
CA ASP A 42 7.12 2.27 -2.76
C ASP A 42 8.58 2.55 -3.17
N THR A 43 8.81 2.82 -4.45
CA THR A 43 10.14 3.21 -4.94
C THR A 43 10.59 4.55 -4.36
N LYS A 44 9.72 5.57 -4.36
CA LYS A 44 10.04 6.90 -3.78
C LYS A 44 10.31 6.82 -2.28
N VAL A 45 9.52 6.03 -1.55
CA VAL A 45 9.73 5.81 -0.11
C VAL A 45 11.02 5.02 0.14
N GLY A 46 11.35 4.03 -0.70
CA GLY A 46 12.62 3.31 -0.64
C GLY A 46 13.84 4.24 -0.82
N ILE A 47 13.78 5.16 -1.79
CA ILE A 47 14.80 6.20 -1.98
C ILE A 47 14.89 7.11 -0.75
N LEU A 48 13.75 7.53 -0.19
CA LEU A 48 13.72 8.33 1.03
C LEU A 48 14.38 7.62 2.21
N LEU A 49 14.12 6.32 2.42
CA LEU A 49 14.77 5.52 3.46
C LEU A 49 16.28 5.41 3.25
N ALA A 50 16.73 5.22 2.02
CA ALA A 50 18.16 5.22 1.70
C ALA A 50 18.81 6.59 2.04
N ALA A 51 18.15 7.70 1.70
CA ALA A 51 18.61 9.04 2.06
C ALA A 51 18.63 9.26 3.59
N LEU A 52 17.60 8.78 4.30
CA LEU A 52 17.56 8.84 5.76
C LEU A 52 18.66 7.99 6.41
N ALA A 53 19.19 6.96 5.77
CA ALA A 53 20.29 6.16 6.32
C ALA A 53 21.66 6.86 6.26
N ILE A 54 21.86 7.82 5.35
CA ILE A 54 23.12 8.57 5.17
C ILE A 54 23.65 9.21 6.46
N PRO A 55 22.84 9.93 7.28
CA PRO A 55 23.33 10.58 8.48
C PRO A 55 23.64 9.64 9.66
N ILE A 56 23.21 8.37 9.63
CA ILE A 56 23.34 7.43 10.77
C ILE A 56 24.78 7.29 11.27
N PRO A 57 25.82 7.14 10.41
CA PRO A 57 27.20 7.01 10.88
C PRO A 57 27.75 8.25 11.60
N PHE A 58 27.12 9.42 11.41
CA PHE A 58 27.55 10.67 12.02
C PHE A 58 26.92 10.92 13.41
N VAL A 59 25.96 10.08 13.80
CA VAL A 59 25.25 10.18 15.09
C VAL A 59 26.20 10.00 16.28
N ASP A 60 27.20 9.11 16.16
CA ASP A 60 28.20 8.86 17.20
C ASP A 60 29.03 10.11 17.55
N LYS A 61 29.43 10.86 16.51
CA LYS A 61 30.14 12.15 16.68
C LYS A 61 29.27 13.18 17.39
N ALA A 62 27.96 13.18 17.13
CA ALA A 62 27.02 14.09 17.76
C ALA A 62 26.84 13.77 19.26
N PHE A 63 26.74 12.50 19.64
CA PHE A 63 26.64 12.09 21.04
C PHE A 63 27.94 12.31 21.81
N SER A 64 29.09 12.02 21.20
CA SER A 64 30.40 12.25 21.82
C SER A 64 30.64 13.74 22.14
N ALA A 65 30.15 14.65 21.30
CA ALA A 65 30.26 16.09 21.54
C ALA A 65 29.43 16.56 22.76
N ILE A 66 28.28 15.92 23.00
CA ILE A 66 27.41 16.21 24.15
C ILE A 66 28.07 15.71 25.45
N ASP A 67 28.70 14.54 25.43
CA ASP A 67 29.36 13.95 26.60
C ASP A 67 30.57 14.80 27.05
N GLN A 68 31.32 15.36 26.11
CA GLN A 68 32.50 16.18 26.39
C GLN A 68 32.19 17.59 26.90
N HIS A 69 31.08 18.20 26.49
CA HIS A 69 30.73 19.58 26.84
C HIS A 69 29.60 19.68 27.88
N GLY A 70 29.09 18.54 28.33
CA GLY A 70 27.90 18.44 29.17
C GLY A 70 26.62 18.77 28.40
N ALA A 71 25.51 18.16 28.80
CA ALA A 71 24.18 18.49 28.28
C ALA A 71 23.69 19.83 28.88
N ALA A 72 24.36 20.93 28.55
CA ALA A 72 23.77 22.24 28.78
C ALA A 72 22.47 22.30 27.98
N LEU A 73 21.35 22.57 28.67
CA LEU A 73 20.01 22.72 28.09
C LEU A 73 19.90 24.04 27.30
N GLY A 74 20.87 24.32 26.45
CA GLY A 74 20.86 25.45 25.54
C GLY A 74 19.88 25.22 24.38
N PRO A 75 19.46 26.30 23.70
CA PRO A 75 18.52 26.23 22.58
C PRO A 75 19.00 25.30 21.46
N ARG A 76 20.32 25.24 21.19
CA ARG A 76 20.94 24.30 20.26
C ARG A 76 20.65 22.83 20.61
N THR A 77 20.89 22.44 21.86
CA THR A 77 20.71 21.05 22.33
C THR A 77 19.24 20.65 22.25
N ILE A 78 18.33 21.56 22.63
CA ILE A 78 16.88 21.32 22.58
C ILE A 78 16.41 21.15 21.13
N LEU A 79 16.79 22.06 20.22
CA LEU A 79 16.40 21.98 18.81
C LEU A 79 17.00 20.75 18.11
N GLY A 80 18.25 20.41 18.43
CA GLY A 80 18.89 19.19 17.93
C GLY A 80 18.16 17.93 18.38
N ALA A 81 17.75 17.86 19.65
CA ALA A 81 16.97 16.74 20.17
C ALA A 81 15.59 16.61 19.50
N ILE A 82 14.86 17.72 19.33
CA ILE A 82 13.57 17.74 18.62
C ILE A 82 13.75 17.33 17.16
N GLY A 83 14.79 17.83 16.48
CA GLY A 83 15.13 17.46 15.11
C GLY A 83 15.43 15.97 14.98
N PHE A 84 16.19 15.41 15.92
CA PHE A 84 16.50 13.98 15.95
C PHE A 84 15.26 13.11 16.19
N VAL A 85 14.39 13.46 17.14
CA VAL A 85 13.12 12.76 17.36
C VAL A 85 12.24 12.82 16.12
N THR A 86 12.14 13.99 15.48
CA THR A 86 11.40 14.19 14.22
C THR A 86 11.96 13.31 13.09
N TYR A 87 13.29 13.21 13.00
CA TYR A 87 13.97 12.32 12.05
C TYR A 87 13.63 10.84 12.30
N ILE A 88 13.64 10.38 13.55
CA ILE A 88 13.26 9.00 13.89
C ILE A 88 11.80 8.74 13.53
N LEU A 89 10.89 9.68 13.82
CA LEU A 89 9.49 9.57 13.40
C LEU A 89 9.36 9.50 11.87
N ALA A 90 10.12 10.31 11.12
CA ALA A 90 10.14 10.26 9.66
C ALA A 90 10.53 8.86 9.15
N ALA A 91 11.60 8.28 9.70
CA ALA A 91 12.06 6.95 9.35
C ALA A 91 11.02 5.86 9.68
N LEU A 92 10.38 5.93 10.86
CA LEU A 92 9.33 4.99 11.25
C LEU A 92 8.11 5.06 10.33
N VAL A 93 7.67 6.26 9.96
CA VAL A 93 6.55 6.43 9.02
C VAL A 93 6.93 5.92 7.63
N ALA A 94 8.16 6.17 7.17
CA ALA A 94 8.65 5.66 5.89
C ALA A 94 8.69 4.12 5.86
N VAL A 95 9.15 3.46 6.93
CA VAL A 95 9.07 1.99 7.06
C VAL A 95 7.61 1.53 6.99
N ARG A 96 6.70 2.17 7.73
CA ARG A 96 5.26 1.83 7.69
C ARG A 96 4.61 2.09 6.33
N ALA A 97 5.14 2.98 5.50
CA ALA A 97 4.67 3.17 4.14
C ALA A 97 5.02 1.97 3.24
N LEU A 98 6.17 1.31 3.48
CA LEU A 98 6.59 0.12 2.74
C LEU A 98 5.96 -1.19 3.26
N THR A 99 5.57 -1.25 4.54
CA THR A 99 4.96 -2.47 5.08
C THR A 99 3.67 -2.84 4.33
N GLY A 100 3.48 -4.14 4.09
CA GLY A 100 2.27 -4.67 3.48
C GLY A 100 1.02 -4.28 4.27
N ILE A 101 -0.04 -3.91 3.55
CA ILE A 101 -1.35 -3.59 4.14
C ILE A 101 -2.21 -4.84 4.00
N GLY A 102 -2.48 -5.51 5.12
CA GLY A 102 -3.41 -6.64 5.17
C GLY A 102 -4.87 -6.17 5.19
N ASN A 103 -5.78 -7.05 4.75
CA ASN A 103 -7.24 -6.90 4.88
C ASN A 103 -7.82 -5.58 4.33
N ALA A 104 -7.28 -5.06 3.21
CA ALA A 104 -7.86 -3.88 2.56
C ALA A 104 -9.35 -4.06 2.22
N ALA A 105 -9.76 -5.28 1.90
CA ALA A 105 -11.15 -5.65 1.68
C ALA A 105 -12.10 -5.33 2.86
N GLU A 106 -11.61 -5.26 4.12
CA GLU A 106 -12.45 -4.87 5.27
C GLU A 106 -12.82 -3.39 5.28
N HIS A 107 -12.16 -2.58 4.46
CA HIS A 107 -12.37 -1.14 4.36
C HIS A 107 -13.25 -0.76 3.16
N VAL A 108 -13.75 -1.75 2.41
CA VAL A 108 -14.68 -1.56 1.29
C VAL A 108 -16.11 -1.70 1.79
N VAL A 109 -16.96 -0.71 1.49
CA VAL A 109 -18.39 -0.72 1.83
C VAL A 109 -19.18 -1.23 0.63
N GLY A 110 -20.11 -2.15 0.86
CA GLY A 110 -21.05 -2.66 -0.13
C GLY A 110 -22.13 -3.54 0.52
N ASP A 111 -23.30 -3.63 -0.12
CA ASP A 111 -24.42 -4.46 0.35
C ASP A 111 -24.09 -5.96 0.25
N GLU A 112 -23.29 -6.33 -0.74
CA GLU A 112 -22.75 -7.67 -0.92
C GLU A 112 -21.22 -7.61 -0.99
N ARG A 113 -20.56 -8.40 -0.15
CA ARG A 113 -19.10 -8.52 -0.19
C ARG A 113 -18.73 -9.76 -1.01
N PRO A 114 -18.20 -9.60 -2.22
CA PRO A 114 -17.77 -10.75 -3.00
C PRO A 114 -16.63 -11.45 -2.27
N ASP A 115 -16.56 -12.77 -2.45
CA ASP A 115 -15.40 -13.53 -1.97
C ASP A 115 -14.12 -12.95 -2.58
N ASP A 116 -13.08 -12.79 -1.75
CA ASP A 116 -11.79 -12.26 -2.18
C ASP A 116 -11.03 -13.32 -3.00
N ILE A 117 -11.39 -13.41 -4.27
CA ILE A 117 -10.90 -14.41 -5.22
C ILE A 117 -9.86 -13.81 -6.16
N PHE A 118 -9.91 -12.50 -6.42
CA PHE A 118 -9.01 -11.89 -7.38
C PHE A 118 -7.65 -11.54 -6.74
N TYR A 119 -7.65 -10.79 -5.63
CA TYR A 119 -6.44 -10.48 -4.86
C TYR A 119 -6.05 -11.59 -3.91
N ALA A 120 -7.04 -12.37 -3.46
CA ALA A 120 -6.82 -13.57 -2.67
C ALA A 120 -6.14 -13.23 -1.32
N GLY A 121 -6.46 -12.05 -0.78
CA GLY A 121 -5.90 -11.51 0.45
C GLY A 121 -6.26 -12.38 1.66
N GLY A 122 -5.30 -12.59 2.57
CA GLY A 122 -5.56 -13.32 3.81
C GLY A 122 -5.83 -14.82 3.63
N LEU A 123 -5.53 -15.40 2.46
CA LEU A 123 -5.59 -16.85 2.21
C LEU A 123 -4.72 -17.66 3.16
N PHE A 124 -3.63 -17.07 3.66
CA PHE A 124 -2.72 -17.70 4.62
C PHE A 124 -2.71 -16.92 5.94
N ALA A 125 -2.75 -17.65 7.06
CA ALA A 125 -2.64 -17.08 8.39
C ALA A 125 -1.16 -17.00 8.81
N LEU A 126 -0.46 -15.99 8.31
CA LEU A 126 0.93 -15.71 8.65
C LEU A 126 1.01 -14.97 9.98
N GLY A 127 1.90 -15.42 10.86
CA GLY A 127 2.28 -14.75 12.11
C GLY A 127 3.69 -14.18 12.04
N TRP A 128 4.12 -13.52 13.12
CA TRP A 128 5.45 -12.90 13.17
C TRP A 128 6.60 -13.91 13.02
N ILE A 129 6.42 -15.15 13.48
CA ILE A 129 7.43 -16.21 13.34
C ILE A 129 7.66 -16.52 11.86
N ASP A 130 6.63 -16.44 11.02
CA ASP A 130 6.75 -16.68 9.57
C ASP A 130 7.56 -15.59 8.86
N ALA A 131 7.79 -14.44 9.51
CA ALA A 131 8.68 -13.41 8.97
C ALA A 131 10.16 -13.83 9.02
N VAL A 132 10.51 -14.85 9.83
CA VAL A 132 11.90 -15.29 10.06
C VAL A 132 12.09 -16.79 9.77
N LEU A 133 11.06 -17.61 10.00
CA LEU A 133 11.13 -19.06 9.90
C LEU A 133 9.96 -19.62 9.07
N THR A 134 10.25 -20.53 8.15
CA THR A 134 9.21 -21.23 7.38
C THR A 134 8.58 -22.36 8.21
N ARG A 135 7.28 -22.27 8.52
CA ARG A 135 6.53 -23.34 9.19
C ARG A 135 6.10 -24.43 8.20
N GLY A 136 6.43 -25.69 8.47
CA GLY A 136 6.03 -26.83 7.63
C GLY A 136 4.52 -27.14 7.60
N ASN A 137 3.75 -26.67 8.59
CA ASN A 137 2.31 -26.92 8.71
C ASN A 137 1.42 -25.75 8.25
N LEU A 138 1.99 -24.76 7.56
CA LEU A 138 1.20 -23.65 7.03
C LEU A 138 0.35 -24.14 5.85
N ARG A 139 -0.98 -23.96 5.95
CA ARG A 139 -1.94 -24.31 4.89
C ARG A 139 -2.82 -23.10 4.57
N SER A 140 -3.34 -23.06 3.35
CA SER A 140 -4.34 -22.09 2.95
C SER A 140 -5.64 -22.30 3.72
N ARG A 141 -6.36 -21.21 4.00
CA ARG A 141 -7.68 -21.21 4.63
C ARG A 141 -8.77 -21.79 3.71
N ARG A 142 -8.51 -21.82 2.41
CA ARG A 142 -9.39 -22.39 1.38
C ARG A 142 -8.68 -23.55 0.68
N SER A 143 -9.44 -24.59 0.37
CA SER A 143 -9.02 -25.67 -0.54
C SER A 143 -9.04 -25.19 -1.99
N VAL A 144 -8.34 -25.90 -2.88
CA VAL A 144 -8.35 -25.61 -4.31
C VAL A 144 -9.77 -25.73 -4.87
N GLU A 145 -10.50 -26.77 -4.46
CA GLU A 145 -11.86 -27.05 -4.88
C GLU A 145 -12.81 -25.91 -4.47
N SER A 146 -12.71 -25.46 -3.21
CA SER A 146 -13.50 -24.32 -2.73
C SER A 146 -13.15 -23.01 -3.42
N TYR A 147 -11.89 -22.83 -3.84
CA TYR A 147 -11.46 -21.63 -4.55
C TYR A 147 -12.03 -21.61 -5.97
N VAL A 148 -11.91 -22.72 -6.71
CA VAL A 148 -12.45 -22.87 -8.06
C VAL A 148 -13.97 -22.69 -8.08
N ALA A 149 -14.66 -23.21 -7.07
CA ALA A 149 -16.11 -23.05 -6.94
C ALA A 149 -16.55 -21.58 -6.82
N GLY A 150 -15.70 -20.72 -6.25
CA GLY A 150 -15.99 -19.29 -6.11
C GLY A 150 -15.75 -18.47 -7.38
N ILE A 151 -14.98 -18.98 -8.35
CA ILE A 151 -14.60 -18.19 -9.54
C ILE A 151 -15.86 -17.72 -10.29
N PRO A 152 -16.05 -16.39 -10.49
CA PRO A 152 -17.24 -15.86 -11.14
C PRO A 152 -17.32 -16.33 -12.60
N ARG A 153 -18.53 -16.73 -13.02
CA ARG A 153 -18.78 -17.30 -14.36
C ARG A 153 -19.49 -16.35 -15.32
N SER A 154 -20.00 -15.23 -14.82
CA SER A 154 -20.66 -14.20 -15.64
C SER A 154 -19.84 -12.91 -15.65
N ALA A 155 -19.94 -12.14 -16.74
CA ALA A 155 -19.23 -10.87 -16.86
C ALA A 155 -19.65 -9.86 -15.78
N ALA A 156 -20.94 -9.82 -15.43
CA ALA A 156 -21.43 -8.99 -14.34
C ALA A 156 -20.81 -9.36 -12.98
N ALA A 157 -20.67 -10.66 -12.67
CA ALA A 157 -20.02 -11.11 -11.45
C ALA A 157 -18.52 -10.77 -11.46
N VAL A 158 -17.84 -10.98 -12.59
CA VAL A 158 -16.43 -10.57 -12.76
C VAL A 158 -16.27 -9.07 -12.51
N LEU A 159 -17.15 -8.24 -13.08
CA LEU A 159 -17.12 -6.80 -12.90
C LEU A 159 -17.32 -6.40 -11.43
N HIS A 160 -18.23 -7.07 -10.72
CA HIS A 160 -18.45 -6.85 -9.29
C HIS A 160 -17.20 -7.18 -8.45
N HIS A 161 -16.56 -8.33 -8.71
CA HIS A 161 -15.30 -8.70 -8.04
C HIS A 161 -14.17 -7.71 -8.36
N LEU A 162 -14.06 -7.27 -9.61
CA LEU A 162 -13.05 -6.30 -10.03
C LEU A 162 -13.30 -4.90 -9.43
N ALA A 163 -14.56 -4.47 -9.30
CA ALA A 163 -14.90 -3.22 -8.66
C ALA A 163 -14.52 -3.22 -7.17
N HIS A 164 -14.81 -4.32 -6.46
CA HIS A 164 -14.37 -4.50 -5.08
C HIS A 164 -12.84 -4.47 -4.96
N GLU A 165 -12.13 -5.06 -5.93
CA GLU A 165 -10.67 -5.00 -5.98
C GLU A 165 -10.14 -3.58 -6.17
N VAL A 166 -10.71 -2.83 -7.13
CA VAL A 166 -10.33 -1.43 -7.35
C VAL A 166 -10.47 -0.60 -6.08
N LEU A 167 -11.55 -0.79 -5.32
CA LEU A 167 -11.76 -0.07 -4.05
C LEU A 167 -10.75 -0.49 -2.98
N SER A 168 -10.45 -1.78 -2.88
CA SER A 168 -9.45 -2.31 -1.95
C SER A 168 -8.05 -1.75 -2.26
N LEU A 169 -7.65 -1.75 -3.54
CA LEU A 169 -6.38 -1.19 -3.99
C LEU A 169 -6.33 0.33 -3.85
N ALA A 170 -7.44 1.03 -4.10
CA ALA A 170 -7.53 2.48 -3.90
C ALA A 170 -7.29 2.84 -2.43
N TYR A 171 -7.86 2.09 -1.48
CA TYR A 171 -7.56 2.27 -0.05
C TYR A 171 -6.06 2.10 0.25
N ILE A 172 -5.44 1.04 -0.26
CA ILE A 172 -3.98 0.80 -0.09
C ILE A 172 -3.18 1.98 -0.63
N ARG A 173 -3.50 2.42 -1.85
CA ARG A 173 -2.85 3.55 -2.50
C ARG A 173 -2.98 4.81 -1.66
N ASP A 174 -4.17 5.17 -1.23
CA ASP A 174 -4.43 6.42 -0.52
C ASP A 174 -3.71 6.43 0.84
N LEU A 175 -3.70 5.30 1.55
CA LEU A 175 -2.95 5.13 2.79
C LEU A 175 -1.44 5.26 2.58
N LYS A 176 -0.90 4.70 1.49
CA LYS A 176 0.52 4.83 1.12
C LYS A 176 0.87 6.27 0.72
N ILE A 177 0.03 6.96 -0.05
CA ILE A 177 0.20 8.39 -0.38
C ILE A 177 0.25 9.23 0.89
N HIS A 178 -0.67 9.01 1.82
CA HIS A 178 -0.73 9.73 3.08
C HIS A 178 0.52 9.53 3.93
N ARG A 179 0.94 8.26 4.13
CA ARG A 179 2.16 7.94 4.87
C ARG A 179 3.42 8.50 4.19
N GLN A 180 3.51 8.40 2.86
CA GLN A 180 4.59 9.00 2.09
C GLN A 180 4.66 10.51 2.37
N ARG A 181 3.53 11.22 2.22
CA ARG A 181 3.48 12.67 2.45
C ARG A 181 3.99 13.05 3.84
N ILE A 182 3.50 12.38 4.89
CA ILE A 182 3.95 12.62 6.27
C ILE A 182 5.45 12.35 6.41
N ALA A 183 5.97 11.26 5.84
CA ALA A 183 7.39 10.94 5.91
C ALA A 183 8.26 12.04 5.27
N PHE A 184 7.86 12.58 4.12
CA PHE A 184 8.55 13.71 3.47
C PHE A 184 8.45 15.00 4.29
N GLU A 185 7.28 15.33 4.83
CA GLU A 185 7.08 16.52 5.67
C GLU A 185 7.93 16.45 6.95
N LEU A 186 7.94 15.31 7.65
CA LEU A 186 8.78 15.08 8.83
C LEU A 186 10.27 15.13 8.49
N THR A 187 10.68 14.55 7.35
CA THR A 187 12.07 14.63 6.90
C THR A 187 12.49 16.07 6.67
N ALA A 188 11.68 16.87 5.99
CA ALA A 188 11.95 18.28 5.76
C ALA A 188 12.03 19.06 7.08
N ALA A 189 11.09 18.83 8.00
CA ALA A 189 11.11 19.45 9.32
C ALA A 189 12.37 19.08 10.11
N ALA A 190 12.78 17.82 10.11
CA ALA A 190 13.99 17.36 10.77
C ALA A 190 15.26 18.03 10.21
N VAL A 191 15.35 18.18 8.87
CA VAL A 191 16.46 18.88 8.22
C VAL A 191 16.50 20.36 8.63
N VAL A 192 15.35 21.05 8.64
CA VAL A 192 15.27 22.45 9.05
C VAL A 192 15.67 22.62 10.52
N LEU A 193 15.13 21.79 11.42
CA LEU A 193 15.47 21.83 12.85
C LEU A 193 16.95 21.53 13.09
N GLY A 194 17.51 20.55 12.38
CA GLY A 194 18.92 20.22 12.42
C GLY A 194 19.80 21.38 11.94
N ALA A 195 19.43 22.03 10.82
CA ALA A 195 20.14 23.19 10.30
C ALA A 195 20.08 24.39 11.28
N LEU A 196 18.93 24.67 11.88
CA LEU A 196 18.79 25.72 12.89
C LEU A 196 19.65 25.44 14.13
N ALA A 197 19.70 24.19 14.58
CA ALA A 197 20.56 23.78 15.69
C ALA A 197 22.07 23.90 15.39
N LEU A 198 22.48 23.91 14.11
CA LEU A 198 23.88 24.14 13.73
C LEU A 198 24.26 25.62 13.73
N VAL A 199 23.30 26.53 13.55
CA VAL A 199 23.53 27.98 13.45
C VAL A 199 23.47 28.68 14.82
N LEU A 200 22.75 28.09 15.79
CA LEU A 200 22.64 28.56 17.17
C LEU A 200 23.80 28.08 18.04
#